data_AF-A0A4P1R0C9-F1
#
_entry.id   AF-A0A4P1R0C9-F1
#
_cell.length_a   1.000
_cell.length_b   1.000
_cell.length_c   1.000
_cell.angle_alpha   90.00
_cell.angle_beta   90.00
_cell.angle_gamma   90.00
#
_symmetry.space_group_name_H-M   'P 1'
#
loop_
_entity.id
_entity.type
_entity.pdbx_description
1 polymer ?
#
loop_
_entity_poly.entity_id
_entity_poly.type
_entity_poly.pdbx_seq_one_letter_code
_entity_poly.pdbx_strand_id
1 'polypeptide(L)'
;MARASPLVIILLVLGSAFATYNLVTMIIHYGSSESVAIDDRTLFVDPIIEMPSHVKNRKRSKAPFHVAVTASDAPYSKWQCRIMYYWYTRQKNLPGSEMGGFTRILHSGKPDNLMDEIPTVVVDPLPVGQDQVTLL
;
A
#
# COMPACT_ATOMS: atom_id res chain seq x y z
N MET A 1 -28.36 -51.92 -17.34
CA MET A 1 -27.26 -50.96 -17.51
C MET A 1 -27.89 -49.58 -17.74
N ALA A 2 -27.88 -48.70 -16.73
CA ALA A 2 -28.55 -47.41 -16.82
C ALA A 2 -27.78 -46.48 -17.76
N ARG A 3 -28.44 -46.00 -18.82
CA ARG A 3 -27.86 -45.08 -19.81
C ARG A 3 -28.13 -43.66 -19.35
N ALA A 4 -27.10 -42.94 -18.93
CA ALA A 4 -27.24 -41.55 -18.48
C ALA A 4 -27.69 -40.65 -19.65
N SER A 5 -28.68 -39.78 -19.41
CA SER A 5 -29.17 -38.84 -20.41
C SER A 5 -28.08 -37.82 -20.78
N PRO A 6 -27.84 -37.54 -22.07
CA PRO A 6 -26.78 -36.62 -22.51
C PRO A 6 -26.95 -35.22 -21.91
N LEU A 7 -28.18 -34.77 -21.64
CA LEU A 7 -28.45 -33.49 -20.99
C LEU A 7 -27.95 -33.44 -19.54
N VAL A 8 -28.07 -34.56 -18.81
CA VAL A 8 -27.58 -34.67 -17.44
C VAL A 8 -26.06 -34.60 -17.41
N ILE A 9 -25.39 -35.22 -18.39
CA ILE A 9 -23.94 -35.17 -18.53
C ILE A 9 -23.48 -33.73 -18.81
N ILE A 10 -24.14 -33.03 -19.74
CA ILE A 10 -23.81 -31.63 -20.07
C ILE A 10 -24.00 -30.73 -18.85
N LEU A 11 -25.10 -30.87 -18.11
CA LEU A 11 -25.37 -30.06 -16.92
C LEU A 11 -24.37 -30.35 -15.78
N LEU A 12 -23.96 -31.61 -15.63
CA LEU A 12 -22.93 -31.99 -14.65
C LEU A 12 -21.56 -31.42 -15.01
N VAL A 13 -21.18 -31.42 -16.29
CA VAL A 13 -19.93 -30.82 -16.77
C VAL A 13 -19.94 -29.31 -16.58
N LEU A 14 -20.99 -28.62 -17.00
CA LEU A 14 -21.10 -27.17 -16.83
C LEU A 14 -21.17 -26.76 -15.36
N GLY A 15 -21.93 -27.49 -14.53
CA GLY A 15 -22.04 -27.22 -13.10
C GLY A 15 -20.73 -27.44 -12.37
N SER A 16 -20.00 -28.53 -12.68
CA SER A 16 -18.68 -28.79 -12.09
C SER A 16 -17.62 -27.79 -12.55
N ALA A 17 -17.63 -27.37 -13.82
CA ALA A 17 -16.74 -26.31 -14.31
C ALA A 17 -17.02 -24.97 -13.61
N PHE A 18 -18.28 -24.61 -13.43
CA PHE A 18 -18.65 -23.39 -12.70
C PHE A 18 -18.22 -23.46 -11.23
N ALA A 19 -18.48 -24.58 -10.54
CA ALA A 19 -18.09 -24.76 -9.14
C ALA A 19 -16.56 -24.71 -8.96
N THR A 20 -15.80 -25.37 -9.84
CA THR A 20 -14.33 -25.38 -9.78
C THR A 20 -13.73 -24.00 -10.10
N TYR A 21 -14.28 -23.26 -11.07
CA TYR A 21 -13.85 -21.89 -11.35
C TYR A 21 -14.05 -20.98 -10.14
N ASN A 22 -15.22 -21.02 -9.49
CA ASN A 22 -15.49 -20.23 -8.30
C ASN A 22 -14.62 -20.64 -7.09
N LEU A 23 -14.29 -21.93 -6.96
CA LEU A 23 -13.38 -22.42 -5.93
C LEU A 23 -11.94 -21.91 -6.16
N VAL A 24 -11.45 -21.95 -7.40
CA VAL A 24 -10.10 -21.45 -7.75
C VAL A 24 -10.01 -19.95 -7.53
N THR A 25 -11.01 -19.17 -7.94
CA THR A 25 -11.01 -17.72 -7.70
C THR A 25 -11.07 -17.41 -6.20
N MET A 26 -11.86 -18.17 -5.42
CA MET A 26 -11.88 -18.05 -3.96
C MET A 26 -10.50 -18.36 -3.34
N ILE A 27 -9.82 -19.44 -3.76
CA ILE A 27 -8.49 -19.80 -3.26
C ILE A 27 -7.44 -18.76 -3.66
N ILE A 28 -7.47 -18.21 -4.87
CA ILE A 28 -6.51 -17.16 -5.27
C ILE A 28 -6.74 -15.87 -4.44
N HIS A 29 -8.00 -15.52 -4.20
CA HIS A 29 -8.34 -14.26 -3.52
C HIS A 29 -8.21 -14.34 -1.99
N TYR A 30 -8.47 -15.50 -1.37
CA TYR A 30 -8.31 -15.74 0.06
C TYR A 30 -6.95 -16.35 0.42
N GLY A 31 -6.39 -17.19 -0.45
CA GLY A 31 -5.09 -17.85 -0.29
C GLY A 31 -3.88 -16.96 -0.57
N SER A 32 -4.07 -15.75 -1.14
CA SER A 32 -3.05 -14.68 -1.10
C SER A 32 -2.69 -14.26 0.33
N SER A 33 -3.50 -14.64 1.33
CA SER A 33 -3.21 -14.46 2.76
C SER A 33 -2.35 -15.58 3.37
N GLU A 34 -2.14 -16.69 2.66
CA GLU A 34 -1.42 -17.86 3.18
C GLU A 34 -0.12 -18.05 2.39
N SER A 35 1.00 -17.75 3.06
CA SER A 35 2.36 -17.78 2.54
C SER A 35 2.74 -19.14 1.98
N VAL A 36 2.54 -19.36 0.68
CA VAL A 36 3.25 -20.39 -0.07
C VAL A 36 4.69 -19.92 -0.23
N ALA A 37 5.60 -20.63 0.42
CA ALA A 37 7.04 -20.48 0.28
C ALA A 37 7.44 -20.81 -1.18
N ILE A 38 7.36 -19.80 -2.05
CA ILE A 38 7.98 -19.84 -3.37
C ILE A 38 9.40 -19.31 -3.20
N ASP A 39 10.35 -20.15 -3.62
CA ASP A 39 11.79 -19.92 -3.56
C ASP A 39 12.16 -18.53 -4.11
N ASP A 40 12.66 -17.72 -3.19
CA ASP A 40 12.86 -16.28 -3.20
C ASP A 40 14.11 -15.89 -4.01
N ARG A 41 14.11 -16.18 -5.32
CA ARG A 41 15.33 -16.00 -6.13
C ARG A 41 15.20 -15.27 -7.46
N THR A 42 14.03 -14.85 -7.92
CA THR A 42 13.94 -14.42 -9.34
C THR A 42 13.25 -13.10 -9.65
N LEU A 43 12.69 -12.32 -8.70
CA LEU A 43 11.97 -11.08 -9.08
C LEU A 43 12.19 -9.85 -8.18
N PHE A 44 13.18 -9.84 -7.28
CA PHE A 44 13.48 -8.64 -6.51
C PHE A 44 14.37 -7.71 -7.32
N VAL A 45 13.75 -6.67 -7.89
CA VAL A 45 14.40 -5.43 -8.32
C VAL A 45 15.40 -5.01 -7.23
N ASP A 46 16.68 -5.02 -7.56
CA ASP A 46 17.75 -4.73 -6.61
C ASP A 46 17.69 -3.23 -6.24
N PRO A 47 17.40 -2.88 -4.98
CA PRO A 47 17.46 -1.48 -4.57
C PRO A 47 18.92 -1.01 -4.68
N ILE A 48 19.14 0.14 -5.35
CA ILE A 48 20.47 0.78 -5.52
C ILE A 48 21.17 1.03 -4.15
N ILE A 49 20.41 1.02 -3.06
CA ILE A 49 20.88 1.15 -1.69
C ILE A 49 20.65 -0.17 -0.96
N GLU A 50 21.75 -0.80 -0.51
CA GLU A 50 21.68 -2.03 0.27
C GLU A 50 20.89 -1.80 1.57
N MET A 51 19.88 -2.64 1.81
CA MET A 51 19.09 -2.57 3.03
C MET A 51 19.98 -2.84 4.26
N PRO A 52 19.96 -1.98 5.30
CA PRO A 52 20.83 -2.13 6.46
C PRO A 52 20.63 -3.48 7.17
N SER A 53 21.71 -4.06 7.69
CA SER A 53 21.73 -5.40 8.31
C SER A 53 20.75 -5.56 9.49
N HIS A 54 20.48 -4.49 10.24
CA HIS A 54 19.50 -4.48 11.33
C HIS A 54 18.04 -4.54 10.85
N VAL A 55 17.78 -4.28 9.56
CA VAL A 55 16.45 -4.35 8.93
C VAL A 55 16.28 -5.64 8.12
N LYS A 56 17.38 -6.22 7.60
CA LYS A 56 17.38 -7.47 6.83
C LYS A 56 16.79 -8.69 7.57
N ASN A 57 16.88 -8.73 8.90
CA ASN A 57 16.44 -9.87 9.71
C ASN A 57 14.97 -9.81 10.17
N ARG A 58 14.13 -9.04 9.49
CA ARG A 58 12.71 -8.87 9.85
C ARG A 58 11.81 -10.05 9.42
N LYS A 59 12.33 -11.28 9.40
CA LYS A 59 11.60 -12.51 8.99
C LYS A 59 10.34 -12.82 9.82
N ARG A 60 10.01 -12.04 10.85
CA ARG A 60 8.85 -12.27 11.75
C ARG A 60 7.96 -11.06 12.05
N SER A 61 8.30 -9.84 11.65
CA SER A 61 7.43 -8.69 11.93
C SER A 61 7.08 -7.97 10.64
N LYS A 62 5.78 -7.71 10.42
CA LYS A 62 5.31 -6.91 9.28
C LYS A 62 6.13 -5.62 9.17
N ALA A 63 6.55 -5.29 7.95
CA ALA A 63 7.20 -4.02 7.63
C ALA A 63 6.18 -3.08 6.99
N PRO A 64 5.43 -2.31 7.79
CA PRO A 64 4.36 -1.51 7.23
C PRO A 64 4.93 -0.29 6.47
N PHE A 65 4.21 0.13 5.44
CA PHE A 65 4.53 1.31 4.65
C PHE A 65 4.30 2.59 5.45
N HIS A 66 5.21 3.55 5.33
CA HIS A 66 5.06 4.89 5.90
C HIS A 66 4.84 5.89 4.76
N VAL A 67 3.77 6.67 4.84
CA VAL A 67 3.46 7.73 3.87
C VAL A 67 4.03 9.05 4.36
N ALA A 68 4.85 9.70 3.54
CA ALA A 68 5.31 11.06 3.78
C ALA A 68 4.74 11.97 2.70
N VAL A 69 4.19 13.12 3.09
CA VAL A 69 3.69 14.14 2.15
C VAL A 69 4.30 15.49 2.46
N THR A 70 4.76 16.21 1.43
CA THR A 70 5.22 17.60 1.55
C THR A 70 4.04 18.55 1.52
N ALA A 71 4.02 19.52 2.43
CA ALA A 71 2.92 20.48 2.56
C ALA A 71 3.43 21.90 2.80
N SER A 72 2.70 22.87 2.27
CA SER A 72 2.86 24.29 2.58
C SER A 72 1.77 24.76 3.55
N ASP A 73 1.86 26.01 4.01
CA ASP A 73 0.84 26.66 4.84
C ASP A 73 -0.38 27.18 4.05
N ALA A 74 -0.38 27.02 2.72
CA ALA A 74 -1.46 27.47 1.86
C ALA A 74 -2.79 26.74 2.14
N PRO A 75 -3.95 27.43 2.09
CA PRO A 75 -5.26 26.82 2.36
C PRO A 75 -5.55 25.59 1.49
N TYR A 76 -5.13 25.62 0.23
CA TYR A 76 -5.29 24.48 -0.69
C TYR A 76 -4.47 23.26 -0.24
N SER A 77 -3.19 23.45 0.13
CA SER A 77 -2.33 22.38 0.63
C SER A 77 -2.91 21.76 1.90
N LYS A 78 -3.44 22.57 2.81
CA LYS A 78 -4.15 22.10 4.01
C LYS A 78 -5.35 21.22 3.68
N TRP A 79 -6.22 21.68 2.77
CA TRP A 79 -7.38 20.90 2.33
C TRP A 79 -6.96 19.57 1.69
N GLN A 80 -5.95 19.58 0.81
CA GLN A 80 -5.43 18.36 0.21
C GLN A 80 -4.86 17.39 1.24
N CYS A 81 -4.08 17.87 2.21
CA CYS A 81 -3.51 17.04 3.27
C CYS A 81 -4.59 16.33 4.09
N ARG A 82 -5.69 17.03 4.40
CA ARG A 82 -6.83 16.43 5.11
C ARG A 82 -7.50 15.30 4.31
N ILE A 83 -7.68 15.48 3.00
CA ILE A 83 -8.23 14.43 2.14
C ILE A 83 -7.31 13.22 2.11
N MET A 84 -6.00 13.43 1.92
CA MET A 84 -5.02 12.35 1.90
C MET A 84 -4.99 11.59 3.22
N TYR A 85 -4.98 12.31 4.35
CA TYR A 85 -4.96 11.71 5.68
C TYR A 85 -6.24 10.93 5.99
N TYR A 86 -7.40 11.42 5.55
CA TYR A 86 -8.67 10.71 5.67
C TYR A 86 -8.66 9.36 4.97
N TRP A 87 -8.21 9.31 3.71
CA TRP A 87 -8.14 8.07 2.95
C TRP A 87 -7.06 7.12 3.47
N TYR A 88 -5.90 7.64 3.88
CA TYR A 88 -4.88 6.88 4.57
C TYR A 88 -5.44 6.20 5.83
N THR A 89 -6.18 6.94 6.66
CA THR A 89 -6.74 6.41 7.91
C THR A 89 -7.75 5.30 7.63
N ARG A 90 -8.60 5.47 6.60
CA ARG A 90 -9.51 4.42 6.14
C ARG A 90 -8.75 3.17 5.71
N GLN A 91 -7.72 3.32 4.87
CA GLN A 91 -6.92 2.20 4.37
C GLN A 91 -6.15 1.50 5.50
N LYS A 92 -5.61 2.25 6.46
CA LYS A 92 -4.89 1.72 7.62
C LYS A 92 -5.77 0.87 8.54
N ASN A 93 -7.04 1.23 8.68
CA ASN A 93 -7.97 0.53 9.58
C ASN A 93 -8.59 -0.74 8.94
N LEU A 94 -8.26 -1.07 7.69
CA LEU A 94 -8.71 -2.31 7.08
C LEU A 94 -7.97 -3.53 7.64
N PRO A 95 -8.64 -4.68 7.80
CA PRO A 95 -7.99 -5.91 8.24
C PRO A 95 -6.92 -6.32 7.22
N GLY A 96 -5.72 -6.65 7.72
CA GLY A 96 -4.59 -7.03 6.87
C GLY A 96 -3.81 -5.85 6.29
N SER A 97 -4.22 -4.60 6.52
CA SER A 97 -3.54 -3.42 5.98
C SER A 97 -2.04 -3.41 6.27
N GLU A 98 -1.27 -3.02 5.26
CA GLU A 98 0.18 -2.83 5.35
C GLU A 98 0.55 -1.38 5.69
N MET A 99 -0.44 -0.51 5.93
CA MET A 99 -0.18 0.89 6.25
C MET A 99 0.26 1.06 7.70
N GLY A 100 1.38 1.77 7.89
CA GLY A 100 1.99 2.02 9.19
C GLY A 100 1.76 3.45 9.66
N GLY A 101 2.60 4.36 9.18
CA GLY A 101 2.63 5.77 9.57
C GLY A 101 2.21 6.70 8.44
N PHE A 102 1.78 7.91 8.82
CA PHE A 102 1.58 9.03 7.92
C PHE A 102 2.22 10.25 8.56
N THR A 103 3.08 10.94 7.83
CA THR A 103 3.73 12.17 8.29
C THR A 103 3.60 13.25 7.24
N ARG A 104 3.05 14.38 7.66
CA ARG A 104 3.06 15.61 6.87
C ARG A 104 4.35 16.39 7.15
N ILE A 105 5.11 16.70 6.12
CA ILE A 105 6.34 17.49 6.19
C ILE A 105 5.97 18.93 5.81
N LEU A 106 5.84 19.79 6.82
CA LEU A 106 5.43 21.18 6.65
C LEU A 106 6.67 22.05 6.40
N HIS A 107 6.83 22.53 5.17
CA HIS A 107 8.00 23.29 4.72
C HIS A 107 7.77 24.81 4.71
N SER A 108 6.81 25.31 5.50
CA SER A 108 6.60 26.75 5.73
C SER A 108 7.52 27.33 6.81
N GLY A 109 8.23 26.47 7.56
CA GLY A 109 9.01 26.86 8.74
C GLY A 109 8.18 27.30 9.95
N LYS A 110 6.84 27.20 9.90
CA LYS A 110 5.94 27.61 10.98
C LYS A 110 4.89 26.54 11.26
N PRO A 111 4.56 26.26 12.53
CA PRO A 111 3.48 25.34 12.87
C PRO A 111 2.12 25.87 12.39
N ASP A 112 1.18 24.96 12.17
CA ASP A 112 -0.19 25.31 11.81
C ASP A 112 -1.22 24.49 12.60
N ASN A 113 -2.49 24.84 12.42
CA ASN A 113 -3.62 24.20 13.09
C ASN A 113 -3.90 22.76 12.64
N LEU A 114 -3.28 22.26 11.57
CA LEU A 114 -3.45 20.86 11.14
C LEU A 114 -2.58 19.91 11.97
N MET A 115 -1.61 20.42 12.73
CA MET A 115 -0.73 19.59 13.56
C MET A 115 -1.49 18.88 14.69
N ASP A 116 -2.62 19.45 15.14
CA ASP A 116 -3.50 18.83 16.14
C ASP A 116 -4.27 17.61 15.56
N GLU A 117 -4.40 17.54 14.22
CA GLU A 117 -5.16 16.51 13.52
C GLU A 117 -4.27 15.47 12.81
N ILE A 118 -3.15 15.92 12.24
CA ILE A 118 -2.28 15.14 11.35
C ILE A 118 -0.86 15.15 11.92
N PRO A 119 -0.23 13.98 12.12
CA PRO A 119 1.17 13.92 12.54
C PRO A 119 2.06 14.72 11.58
N THR A 120 2.68 15.77 12.09
CA THR A 120 3.39 16.76 11.27
C THR A 120 4.79 16.98 11.80
N VAL A 121 5.77 17.03 10.89
CA VAL A 121 7.12 17.53 11.15
C VAL A 121 7.25 18.88 10.46
N VAL A 122 7.55 19.93 11.22
CA VAL A 122 7.88 21.25 10.65
C VAL A 122 9.37 21.22 10.28
N VAL A 123 9.66 21.61 9.04
CA VAL A 123 11.03 21.70 8.53
C VAL A 123 11.32 23.11 8.07
N ASP A 124 12.59 23.49 8.19
CA ASP A 124 13.04 24.79 7.72
C ASP A 124 13.02 24.84 6.18
N PRO A 125 12.53 25.94 5.59
CA PRO A 125 12.63 26.13 4.15
C PRO A 125 14.09 26.29 3.74
N LEU A 126 14.40 25.90 2.51
CA LEU A 126 15.72 26.16 1.94
C LEU A 126 15.98 27.67 1.86
N PRO A 127 17.25 28.10 1.97
CA PRO A 127 17.64 29.47 1.68
C PRO A 127 17.18 29.89 0.27
N VAL A 128 16.78 31.16 0.13
CA VAL A 128 16.33 31.71 -1.15
C VAL A 128 17.43 31.53 -2.21
N GLY A 129 17.07 30.93 -3.35
CA GLY A 129 17.97 30.75 -4.48
C GLY A 129 18.78 29.44 -4.47
N GLN A 130 18.65 28.61 -3.43
CA GLN A 130 19.35 27.32 -3.38
C GLN A 130 18.69 26.23 -4.26
N ASP A 131 17.41 26.40 -4.57
CA ASP A 131 16.60 25.53 -5.43
C ASP A 131 16.50 26.03 -6.88
N GLN A 132 16.94 27.26 -7.14
CA GLN A 132 16.87 27.87 -8.47
C GLN A 132 18.11 27.52 -9.28
N VAL A 133 18.01 26.51 -10.14
CA VAL A 133 18.97 26.33 -11.23
C VAL A 133 18.82 27.54 -12.15
N THR A 134 19.80 28.46 -12.10
CA THR A 134 19.87 29.56 -13.06
C THR A 134 20.14 28.95 -14.44
N LEU A 135 19.10 28.81 -15.26
CA LEU A 135 19.27 28.51 -16.67
C LEU A 135 19.86 29.77 -17.31
N LEU A 136 21.16 29.72 -17.61
CA LEU A 136 21.87 30.70 -18.45
C LEU A 136 21.56 30.43 -19.93
#